data_AF-A0A0A9CW78-F1
#
_entry.id   AF-A0A0A9CW78-F1
#
_cell.length_a   1.000
_cell.length_b   1.000
_cell.length_c   1.000
_cell.angle_alpha   90.00
_cell.angle_beta   90.00
_cell.angle_gamma   90.00
#
_symmetry.space_group_name_H-M   'P 1'
#
loop_
_entity.id
_entity.type
_entity.pdbx_description
1 polymer ?
#
loop_
_entity_poly.entity_id
_entity_poly.type
_entity_poly.pdbx_seq_one_letter_code
_entity_poly.pdbx_strand_id
1 'polypeptide(L)'
;MALKAAVSVPAAVTPLSLPLRCLLSSSRSSAARRLATISAAMATTAVQPAVVVGGGRVGRALLAMGPPGADVLVGRGEKVPDDAPGPILVCTRNDDLDAVLENTPKSRWRGA
;
A
#
# COMPACT_ATOMS: atom_id res chain seq x y z
N MET A 1 -0.47 53.37 5.44
CA MET A 1 -1.92 53.64 5.60
C MET A 1 -2.63 52.98 4.42
N ALA A 2 -3.25 51.82 4.62
CA ALA A 2 -4.71 51.63 4.77
C ALA A 2 -5.45 51.79 3.42
N LEU A 3 -6.27 50.86 2.92
CA LEU A 3 -7.38 50.17 3.59
C LEU A 3 -7.74 48.85 2.89
N LYS A 4 -8.22 47.91 3.71
CA LYS A 4 -8.81 46.60 3.37
C LYS A 4 -10.06 46.73 2.49
N ALA A 5 -10.27 45.76 1.61
CA ALA A 5 -11.60 45.43 1.08
C ALA A 5 -11.89 43.95 1.34
N ALA A 6 -12.68 43.69 2.38
CA ALA A 6 -13.27 42.39 2.67
C ALA A 6 -14.74 42.47 2.24
N VAL A 7 -15.11 41.71 1.20
CA VAL A 7 -16.50 41.59 0.78
C VAL A 7 -17.19 40.57 1.68
N SER A 8 -18.17 41.09 2.40
CA SER A 8 -19.16 40.39 3.21
C SER A 8 -20.34 39.99 2.34
N VAL A 9 -20.83 38.75 2.47
CA VAL A 9 -22.12 38.31 1.90
C VAL A 9 -22.96 37.77 3.05
N PRO A 10 -24.24 38.19 3.19
CA PRO A 10 -25.03 37.95 4.39
C PRO A 10 -25.73 36.59 4.39
N ALA A 11 -26.05 36.18 5.62
CA ALA A 11 -26.86 35.05 6.01
C ALA A 11 -28.27 35.07 5.39
N ALA A 12 -28.74 33.90 4.96
CA ALA A 12 -30.16 33.60 4.77
C ALA A 12 -30.53 32.37 5.61
N VAL A 13 -31.24 32.68 6.69
CA VAL A 13 -31.98 31.81 7.60
C VAL A 13 -33.07 31.04 6.85
N THR A 14 -33.14 29.73 7.06
CA THR A 14 -34.38 28.95 6.92
C THR A 14 -34.49 27.95 8.08
N PRO A 15 -35.51 28.07 8.95
CA PRO A 15 -35.84 27.07 9.94
C PRO A 15 -36.95 26.16 9.39
N LEU A 16 -36.74 24.85 9.35
CA LEU A 16 -37.87 23.92 9.37
C LEU A 16 -37.58 22.72 10.28
N SER A 17 -38.51 22.58 11.20
CA SER A 17 -38.66 21.75 12.38
C SER A 17 -38.95 20.28 12.10
N LEU A 18 -38.19 19.41 12.80
CA LEU A 18 -38.54 18.13 13.47
C LEU A 18 -38.98 16.90 12.62
N PRO A 19 -38.78 15.64 13.11
CA PRO A 19 -38.56 15.26 14.51
C PRO A 19 -37.32 14.40 14.83
N LEU A 20 -36.92 14.52 16.10
CA LEU A 20 -36.13 13.57 16.88
C LEU A 20 -36.60 12.12 16.64
N ARG A 21 -35.63 11.24 16.36
CA ARG A 21 -35.44 9.90 16.94
C ARG A 21 -34.68 9.03 15.94
N CYS A 22 -33.36 9.01 16.06
CA CYS A 22 -32.64 7.77 15.78
C CYS A 22 -31.75 7.51 16.99
N LEU A 23 -32.21 6.53 17.76
CA LEU A 23 -31.72 6.15 19.07
C LEU A 23 -30.22 5.86 19.01
N LEU A 24 -29.46 6.53 19.89
CA LEU A 24 -28.13 6.09 20.29
C LEU A 24 -28.25 4.66 20.83
N SER A 25 -27.98 3.68 19.97
CA SER A 25 -27.82 2.30 20.41
C SER A 25 -26.48 2.17 21.10
N SER A 26 -26.47 2.55 22.38
CA SER A 26 -25.41 2.28 23.34
C SER A 26 -25.39 0.79 23.65
N SER A 27 -24.86 -0.03 22.75
CA SER A 27 -24.41 -1.37 23.13
C SER A 27 -23.06 -1.23 23.81
N ARG A 28 -23.10 -0.91 25.11
CA ARG A 28 -21.98 -1.08 26.03
C ARG A 28 -21.74 -2.58 26.22
N SER A 29 -21.11 -3.21 25.25
CA SER A 29 -20.53 -4.54 25.44
C SER A 29 -19.14 -4.36 26.03
N SER A 30 -19.08 -4.11 27.34
CA SER A 30 -17.85 -4.11 28.15
C SER A 30 -17.30 -5.54 28.29
N ALA A 31 -17.04 -6.21 27.18
CA ALA A 31 -16.24 -7.43 27.17
C ALA A 31 -14.79 -7.00 27.01
N ALA A 32 -14.11 -6.83 28.16
CA ALA A 32 -12.67 -6.63 28.24
C ALA A 32 -11.98 -7.72 27.43
N ARG A 33 -11.60 -7.39 26.18
CA ARG A 33 -10.74 -8.23 25.35
C ARG A 33 -9.42 -8.32 26.09
N ARG A 34 -9.10 -9.50 26.62
CA ARG A 34 -7.75 -9.83 27.08
C ARG A 34 -6.81 -9.61 25.90
N LEU A 35 -6.08 -8.49 25.92
CA LEU A 35 -4.95 -8.25 25.05
C LEU A 35 -3.84 -9.20 25.48
N ALA A 36 -3.88 -10.44 24.98
CA ALA A 36 -2.71 -11.30 25.00
C ALA A 36 -1.69 -10.66 24.05
N THR A 37 -0.66 -10.03 24.62
CA THR A 37 0.54 -9.63 23.90
C THR A 37 1.25 -10.89 23.43
N ILE A 38 0.90 -11.35 22.23
CA ILE A 38 1.67 -12.38 21.53
C ILE A 38 2.92 -11.67 21.01
N SER A 39 3.98 -11.65 21.83
CA SER A 39 5.31 -11.25 21.37
C SER A 39 5.84 -12.32 20.43
N ALA A 40 5.66 -12.10 19.12
CA ALA A 40 6.30 -12.93 18.12
C ALA A 40 7.81 -12.65 18.13
N ALA A 41 8.61 -13.63 18.54
CA ALA A 41 10.05 -13.59 18.34
C ALA A 41 10.32 -13.57 16.82
N MET A 42 10.74 -12.42 16.29
CA MET A 42 11.11 -12.30 14.89
C MET A 42 12.45 -12.99 14.67
N ALA A 43 12.43 -14.18 14.06
CA ALA A 43 13.65 -14.82 13.60
C ALA A 43 14.28 -13.91 12.53
N THR A 44 15.48 -13.39 12.80
CA THR A 44 16.27 -12.59 11.87
C THR A 44 16.89 -13.49 10.80
N THR A 45 16.08 -13.90 9.83
CA THR A 45 16.58 -14.53 8.60
C THR A 45 17.17 -13.44 7.71
N ALA A 46 18.38 -13.66 7.19
CA ALA A 46 19.00 -12.74 6.25
C ALA A 46 18.12 -12.57 5.00
N VAL A 47 17.67 -11.33 4.74
CA VAL A 47 16.87 -10.99 3.57
C VAL A 47 17.81 -10.89 2.38
N GLN A 48 17.60 -11.75 1.38
CA GLN A 48 18.33 -11.67 0.12
C GLN A 48 17.73 -10.58 -0.77
N PRO A 49 18.56 -9.81 -1.49
CA PRO A 49 18.05 -8.84 -2.46
C PRO A 49 17.24 -9.54 -3.54
N ALA A 50 16.16 -8.91 -3.98
CA ALA A 50 15.27 -9.44 -5.00
C ALA A 50 14.88 -8.37 -6.04
N VAL A 51 14.39 -8.84 -7.18
CA VAL A 51 13.72 -7.98 -8.17
C VAL A 51 12.23 -8.05 -7.91
N VAL A 52 11.59 -6.91 -7.65
CA VAL A 52 10.15 -6.80 -7.41
C VAL A 52 9.48 -6.21 -8.65
N VAL A 53 8.62 -6.98 -9.32
CA VAL A 53 7.87 -6.51 -10.49
C VAL A 53 6.49 -6.02 -10.05
N GLY A 54 6.19 -4.74 -10.30
CA GLY A 54 4.91 -4.12 -10.01
C GLY A 54 4.91 -3.24 -8.75
N GLY A 55 4.94 -1.92 -8.94
CA GLY A 55 4.92 -0.89 -7.88
C GLY A 55 3.56 -0.67 -7.18
N GLY A 56 2.72 -1.70 -7.09
CA GLY A 56 1.44 -1.64 -6.40
C GLY A 56 1.57 -1.70 -4.88
N ARG A 57 0.45 -1.96 -4.19
CA ARG A 57 0.43 -2.07 -2.72
C ARG A 57 1.39 -3.13 -2.20
N VAL A 58 1.40 -4.32 -2.81
CA VAL A 58 2.26 -5.44 -2.39
C VAL A 58 3.72 -5.18 -2.71
N GLY A 59 4.05 -4.76 -3.94
CA GLY A 59 5.44 -4.49 -4.31
C GLY A 59 6.10 -3.40 -3.46
N ARG A 60 5.36 -2.32 -3.15
CA ARG A 60 5.86 -1.27 -2.24
C ARG A 60 6.03 -1.76 -0.81
N ALA A 61 5.14 -2.63 -0.33
CA ALA A 61 5.27 -3.22 1.00
C ALA A 61 6.52 -4.11 1.10
N LEU A 62 6.82 -4.92 0.07
CA LEU A 62 8.02 -5.75 0.03
C LEU A 62 9.29 -4.89 0.07
N LEU A 63 9.37 -3.85 -0.76
CA LEU A 63 10.50 -2.89 -0.73
C LEU A 63 10.67 -2.23 0.65
N ALA A 64 9.58 -1.94 1.35
CA ALA A 64 9.62 -1.32 2.68
C ALA A 64 10.03 -2.28 3.79
N MET A 65 9.81 -3.58 3.61
CA MET A 65 10.27 -4.63 4.55
C MET A 65 11.72 -5.04 4.30
N GLY A 66 12.21 -4.87 3.08
CA GLY A 66 13.60 -5.14 2.71
C GLY A 66 14.58 -4.08 3.21
N PRO A 67 15.89 -4.38 3.21
CA PRO A 67 16.92 -3.38 3.47
C PRO A 67 16.87 -2.24 2.44
N PRO A 68 17.11 -0.98 2.84
CA PRO A 68 17.04 0.16 1.92
C PRO A 68 18.04 0.00 0.78
N GLY A 69 17.53 -0.02 -0.46
CA GLY A 69 18.33 -0.11 -1.69
C GLY A 69 18.82 -1.52 -2.04
N ALA A 70 18.41 -2.57 -1.30
CA ALA A 70 18.74 -3.94 -1.65
C ALA A 70 17.89 -4.48 -2.81
N ASP A 71 16.61 -4.14 -2.83
CA ASP A 71 15.66 -4.63 -3.81
C ASP A 71 15.50 -3.67 -5.00
N VAL A 72 15.29 -4.23 -6.19
CA VAL A 72 15.07 -3.47 -7.43
C VAL A 72 13.59 -3.49 -7.78
N LEU A 73 12.96 -2.33 -7.87
CA LEU A 73 11.58 -2.20 -8.34
C LEU A 73 11.54 -2.07 -9.86
N VAL A 74 10.73 -2.90 -10.51
CA VAL A 74 10.49 -2.88 -11.96
C VAL A 74 9.02 -2.57 -12.22
N GLY A 75 8.76 -1.55 -13.03
CA GLY A 75 7.42 -1.11 -13.43
C GLY A 75 6.77 -1.98 -14.52
N ARG A 76 5.56 -1.60 -14.92
CA ARG A 76 4.88 -2.23 -16.07
C ARG A 76 5.61 -1.84 -17.35
N GLY A 77 5.96 -2.83 -18.17
CA GLY A 77 6.66 -2.62 -19.44
C GLY A 77 8.15 -2.29 -19.28
N GLU A 78 8.70 -2.31 -18.07
CA GLU A 78 10.13 -2.17 -17.85
C GLU A 78 10.82 -3.53 -17.93
N LYS A 79 12.02 -3.55 -18.52
CA LYS A 79 12.81 -4.77 -18.66
C LYS A 79 13.38 -5.18 -17.30
N VAL A 80 13.29 -6.47 -16.99
CA VAL A 80 13.95 -7.04 -15.81
C VAL A 80 15.47 -7.03 -16.03
N PRO A 81 16.28 -6.54 -15.06
CA PRO A 81 17.73 -6.52 -15.22
C PRO A 81 18.32 -7.92 -15.30
N ASP A 82 19.23 -8.12 -16.25
CA ASP A 82 19.96 -9.38 -16.44
C ASP A 82 20.80 -9.72 -15.19
N ASP A 83 21.53 -8.73 -14.65
CA ASP A 83 22.52 -8.91 -13.57
C ASP A 83 21.96 -8.74 -12.14
N ALA A 84 20.66 -8.49 -11.98
CA ALA A 84 20.12 -8.26 -10.63
C ALA A 84 20.16 -9.55 -9.79
N PRO A 85 20.71 -9.52 -8.57
CA PRO A 85 20.81 -10.71 -7.72
C PRO A 85 19.43 -11.19 -7.25
N GLY A 86 19.35 -12.49 -6.94
CA GLY A 86 18.19 -13.08 -6.26
C GLY A 86 16.97 -13.39 -7.13
N PRO A 87 15.84 -13.71 -6.49
CA PRO A 87 14.61 -14.12 -7.17
C PRO A 87 13.87 -12.93 -7.78
N ILE A 88 12.96 -13.23 -8.71
CA ILE A 88 12.00 -12.26 -9.26
C ILE A 88 10.65 -12.47 -8.55
N LEU A 89 10.20 -11.46 -7.81
CA LEU A 89 8.92 -11.43 -7.10
C LEU A 89 7.91 -10.70 -7.97
N VAL A 90 7.00 -11.45 -8.57
CA VAL A 90 5.97 -10.88 -9.45
C VAL A 90 4.77 -10.44 -8.62
N CYS A 91 4.62 -9.12 -8.49
CA CYS A 91 3.59 -8.46 -7.68
C CYS A 91 2.59 -7.67 -8.55
N THR A 92 2.37 -8.13 -9.79
CA THR A 92 1.37 -7.58 -10.70
C THR A 92 0.10 -8.44 -10.73
N ARG A 93 -0.90 -8.04 -11.52
CA ARG A 93 -2.13 -8.82 -11.73
C ARG A 93 -1.89 -9.95 -12.73
N ASN A 94 -2.75 -10.97 -12.70
CA ASN A 94 -2.63 -12.16 -13.53
C ASN A 94 -2.74 -11.87 -15.04
N ASP A 95 -3.54 -10.88 -15.42
CA ASP A 95 -3.72 -10.43 -16.81
C ASP A 95 -2.48 -9.74 -17.39
N ASP A 96 -1.50 -9.37 -16.56
CA ASP A 96 -0.25 -8.75 -17.01
C ASP A 96 0.95 -9.71 -17.04
N LEU A 97 0.76 -11.01 -16.75
CA LEU A 97 1.87 -11.96 -16.61
C LEU A 97 2.62 -12.21 -17.93
N ASP A 98 1.91 -12.20 -19.06
CA ASP A 98 2.53 -12.38 -20.38
C ASP A 98 3.56 -11.27 -20.65
N ALA A 99 3.20 -10.01 -20.35
CA ALA A 99 4.12 -8.89 -20.47
C ALA A 99 5.32 -9.00 -19.52
N VAL A 100 5.16 -9.59 -18.33
CA VAL A 100 6.29 -9.85 -17.42
C VAL A 100 7.24 -10.89 -18.00
N LEU A 101 6.71 -11.96 -18.62
CA LEU A 101 7.51 -12.99 -19.26
C LEU A 101 8.31 -12.44 -20.45
N GLU A 102 7.68 -11.64 -21.31
CA GLU A 102 8.34 -11.00 -22.45
C GLU A 102 9.48 -10.06 -22.02
N ASN A 103 9.28 -9.31 -20.94
CA ASN A 103 10.27 -8.38 -20.40
C ASN A 103 11.33 -9.04 -19.51
N THR A 104 11.16 -10.33 -19.18
CA THR A 104 12.14 -11.09 -18.39
C THR A 104 13.14 -11.78 -19.31
N PRO A 105 14.43 -11.43 -19.25
CA PRO A 105 15.42 -12.01 -20.14
C PRO A 105 15.56 -13.53 -19.92
N LYS A 106 15.72 -14.27 -21.03
CA LYS A 106 15.83 -15.74 -21.02
C LYS A 106 17.03 -16.26 -20.22
N SER A 107 18.07 -15.44 -20.05
CA SER A 107 19.23 -15.72 -19.18
C SER A 107 18.83 -16.07 -17.74
N ARG A 108 17.68 -15.57 -17.27
CA ARG A 108 17.15 -15.78 -15.92
C ARG A 108 16.20 -16.97 -15.80
N TRP A 109 15.81 -17.59 -16.91
CA TRP A 109 14.86 -18.70 -16.90
C TRP A 109 15.60 -19.98 -16.51
N ARG A 110 15.22 -20.61 -15.40
CA ARG A 110 15.73 -21.94 -15.04
C ARG A 110 14.87 -23.01 -15.70
N GLY A 111 15.46 -23.80 -16.59
CA GLY A 111 14.81 -24.97 -17.21
C GLY A 111 14.21 -24.76 -18.61
N ALA A 112 14.64 -23.74 -19.34
CA ALA A 112 14.37 -23.58 -20.77
C ALA A 112 15.39 -24.34 -21.64
#